data_AF-A0A1Q9D3J3-F1
#
_entry.id   AF-A0A1Q9D3J3-F1
#
_cell.length_a   1.000
_cell.length_b   1.000
_cell.length_c   1.000
_cell.angle_alpha   90.00
_cell.angle_beta   90.00
_cell.angle_gamma   90.00
#
_symmetry.space_group_name_H-M   'P 1'
#
loop_
_entity.id
_entity.type
_entity.pdbx_description
1 polymer ?
#
loop_
_entity_poly.entity_id
_entity_poly.type
_entity_poly.pdbx_seq_one_letter_code
_entity_poly.pdbx_strand_id
1 'polypeptide(L)'
;MPRLDMPSGPSNVPSDEPNVEWSSVEAEVPSERTERKGQGIREKVAQRLEMMELVDPSLMRAARTHKAIQALAQECLGIESESRLDSSFVVQEICQFWSHSWHGSAWKKLLLVLAMENGLAATVCGTLAGLIAMVLYINGLLPGGARPAILGGDHGTSLSLWSTAAASLTALLTLCFWRPPRSVFLDALCVDRQTPRRKAECIVSLGAFVKRSRTLLVLWDHTFCQRLWCIFEIGAFLKSHEENTAARMLVRPTYLGPCVFSLALGMLLTMGIMHFIRWNNLLLAVMIFAGWGYFGFSLAVHAFRHYFESVRVTQRCMANFRIEDALCYCCQKAHRRPDGTKIICDREIVCDCIKRWYGSAAEFEERVQSTISSALTSQLGRHAFPYLWVLGSTTPMLWGEMDLFAAHYQANWQPRRLYSTVIVFGWWLGGFPMIMCLALFVSERCCKPAGSKMWDALQTMAVTLIVFPAYLALFVYQICCQRAWSEPMPGAILWALTTSPAAVLLWHPYACLRIFGMRDKKAPGVKHSLDQ
;
A
#
# COMPACT_ATOMS: atom_id res chain seq x y z
N MET A 1 -12.34 22.97 -3.00
CA MET A 1 -12.26 22.08 -4.18
C MET A 1 -13.68 21.80 -4.65
N PRO A 2 -14.00 22.06 -5.92
CA PRO A 2 -15.35 21.80 -6.43
C PRO A 2 -15.58 20.29 -6.44
N ARG A 3 -16.80 19.89 -6.03
CA ARG A 3 -17.26 18.50 -6.08
C ARG A 3 -17.09 17.99 -7.51
N LEU A 4 -16.16 17.08 -7.71
CA LEU A 4 -16.28 16.10 -8.78
C LEU A 4 -17.32 15.10 -8.28
N ASP A 5 -18.59 15.41 -8.59
CA ASP A 5 -19.66 14.43 -8.57
C ASP A 5 -19.26 13.33 -9.57
N MET A 6 -18.74 12.23 -9.03
CA MET A 6 -18.64 10.98 -9.78
C MET A 6 -20.04 10.65 -10.29
N PRO A 7 -20.21 10.35 -11.58
CA PRO A 7 -21.52 10.03 -12.11
C PRO A 7 -22.07 8.84 -11.34
N SER A 8 -23.17 9.08 -10.63
CA SER A 8 -24.12 8.03 -10.29
C SER A 8 -24.44 7.33 -11.60
N GLY A 9 -23.93 6.11 -11.77
CA GLY A 9 -24.37 5.23 -12.86
C GLY A 9 -25.90 5.20 -12.88
N PRO A 10 -26.53 5.05 -14.06
CA PRO A 10 -27.96 5.28 -14.21
C PRO A 10 -28.75 4.38 -13.26
N SER A 11 -29.26 4.97 -12.19
CA SER A 11 -30.26 4.40 -11.29
C SER A 11 -31.66 4.69 -11.83
N ASN A 12 -31.85 4.44 -13.12
CA ASN A 12 -33.16 4.38 -13.78
C ASN A 12 -33.36 2.93 -14.22
N VAL A 13 -33.72 2.08 -13.27
CA VAL A 13 -34.55 0.91 -13.58
C VAL A 13 -35.98 1.45 -13.58
N PRO A 14 -36.71 1.42 -14.70
CA PRO A 14 -38.12 1.75 -14.72
C PRO A 14 -38.84 0.77 -13.78
N SER A 15 -39.58 1.29 -12.81
CA SER A 15 -40.41 0.51 -11.87
C SER A 15 -41.74 0.06 -12.49
N ASP A 16 -41.75 -0.22 -13.80
CA ASP A 16 -42.89 -0.77 -14.51
C ASP A 16 -42.57 -2.23 -14.88
N GLU A 17 -42.61 -3.11 -13.88
CA GLU A 17 -42.78 -4.54 -14.14
C GLU A 17 -44.24 -4.78 -14.54
N PRO A 18 -44.52 -5.31 -15.74
CA PRO A 18 -45.83 -5.87 -16.01
C PRO A 18 -46.04 -7.04 -15.06
N ASN A 19 -47.22 -7.08 -14.45
CA ASN A 19 -47.72 -8.18 -13.64
C ASN A 19 -47.79 -9.44 -14.53
N VAL A 20 -46.69 -10.16 -14.68
CA VAL A 20 -46.63 -11.45 -15.38
C VAL A 20 -47.07 -12.50 -14.37
N GLU A 21 -48.29 -12.99 -14.55
CA GLU A 21 -48.79 -14.22 -13.93
C GLU A 21 -47.78 -15.35 -14.15
N TRP A 22 -47.06 -15.73 -13.10
CA TRP A 22 -46.20 -16.93 -13.05
C TRP A 22 -47.03 -18.19 -12.78
N SER A 23 -48.16 -18.34 -13.48
CA SER A 23 -48.93 -19.57 -13.48
C SER A 23 -48.29 -20.56 -14.46
N SER A 24 -47.74 -21.64 -13.91
CA SER A 24 -47.37 -22.89 -14.60
C SER A 24 -46.30 -22.79 -15.72
N VAL A 25 -45.06 -22.48 -15.35
CA VAL A 25 -43.92 -23.15 -15.99
C VAL A 25 -43.54 -24.30 -15.07
N GLU A 26 -44.04 -25.49 -15.40
CA GLU A 26 -43.58 -26.74 -14.79
C GLU A 26 -42.05 -26.75 -14.87
N ALA A 27 -41.39 -26.68 -13.72
CA ALA A 27 -39.96 -26.92 -13.63
C ALA A 27 -39.72 -28.35 -14.10
N GLU A 28 -39.32 -28.53 -15.36
CA GLU A 28 -38.80 -29.79 -15.86
C GLU A 28 -37.73 -30.25 -14.88
N VAL A 29 -38.07 -31.27 -14.08
CA VAL A 29 -37.15 -31.91 -13.15
C VAL A 29 -35.96 -32.37 -14.00
N PRO A 30 -34.74 -31.87 -13.72
CA PRO A 30 -33.58 -32.24 -14.50
C PRO A 30 -33.49 -33.76 -14.55
N SER A 31 -33.50 -34.33 -15.76
CA SER A 31 -33.36 -35.78 -15.90
C SER A 31 -32.09 -36.23 -15.18
N GLU A 32 -32.17 -37.30 -14.40
CA GLU A 32 -31.07 -37.86 -13.58
C GLU A 32 -29.75 -38.01 -14.37
N ARG A 33 -29.87 -38.24 -15.68
CA ARG A 33 -28.76 -38.32 -16.64
C ARG A 33 -27.97 -37.00 -16.77
N THR A 34 -28.65 -35.86 -16.72
CA THR A 34 -28.04 -34.52 -16.82
C THR A 34 -27.23 -34.19 -15.56
N GLU A 35 -27.75 -34.57 -14.40
CA GLU A 35 -27.05 -34.39 -13.12
C GLU A 35 -25.80 -35.27 -13.02
N ARG A 36 -25.91 -36.56 -13.37
CA ARG A 36 -24.75 -37.47 -13.43
C ARG A 36 -23.67 -36.97 -14.38
N LYS A 37 -24.05 -36.43 -15.54
CA LYS A 37 -23.09 -35.84 -16.50
C LYS A 37 -22.41 -34.61 -15.93
N GLY A 38 -23.14 -33.74 -15.22
CA GLY A 38 -22.59 -32.56 -14.56
C GLY A 38 -21.58 -32.93 -13.46
N GLN A 39 -21.91 -33.92 -12.64
CA GLN A 39 -21.03 -34.41 -11.57
C GLN A 39 -19.73 -34.99 -12.12
N GLY A 40 -19.78 -35.76 -13.21
CA GLY A 40 -18.58 -36.29 -13.85
C GLY A 40 -17.67 -35.21 -14.46
N ILE A 41 -18.22 -34.10 -14.95
CA ILE A 41 -17.40 -32.97 -15.43
C ILE A 41 -16.75 -32.23 -14.24
N ARG A 42 -17.51 -31.97 -13.18
CA ARG A 42 -17.01 -31.34 -11.95
C ARG A 42 -15.82 -32.12 -11.38
N GLU A 43 -15.95 -33.44 -11.26
CA GLU A 43 -14.91 -34.29 -10.70
C GLU A 43 -13.63 -34.27 -11.55
N LYS A 44 -13.75 -34.31 -12.88
CA LYS A 44 -12.61 -34.18 -13.80
C LYS A 44 -11.91 -32.83 -13.67
N VAL A 45 -12.68 -31.75 -13.51
CA VAL A 45 -12.13 -30.40 -13.32
C VAL A 45 -11.42 -30.31 -11.97
N ALA A 46 -12.02 -30.83 -10.90
CA ALA A 46 -11.43 -30.84 -9.57
C ALA A 46 -10.12 -31.65 -9.55
N GLN A 47 -10.10 -32.82 -10.19
CA GLN A 47 -8.91 -33.66 -10.34
C GLN A 47 -7.79 -32.95 -11.10
N ARG A 48 -8.13 -32.17 -12.14
CA ARG A 48 -7.14 -31.40 -12.90
C ARG A 48 -6.55 -30.26 -12.08
N LEU A 49 -7.40 -29.49 -11.39
CA LEU A 49 -6.96 -28.42 -10.50
C LEU A 49 -6.08 -28.97 -9.37
N GLU A 50 -6.44 -30.12 -8.81
CA GLU A 50 -5.71 -30.80 -7.75
C GLU A 50 -4.26 -31.11 -8.14
N MET A 51 -4.02 -31.56 -9.38
CA MET A 51 -2.67 -31.86 -9.86
C MET A 51 -1.78 -30.61 -9.97
N MET A 52 -2.37 -29.40 -10.02
CA MET A 52 -1.67 -28.13 -10.25
C MET A 52 -0.76 -28.21 -11.50
N GLU A 53 -1.27 -28.84 -12.54
CA GLU A 53 -0.58 -28.99 -13.83
C GLU A 53 -1.21 -28.09 -14.89
N LEU A 54 -0.39 -27.69 -15.85
CA LEU A 54 -0.86 -26.90 -16.98
C LEU A 54 -1.63 -27.78 -17.95
N VAL A 55 -2.77 -27.29 -18.43
CA VAL A 55 -3.48 -27.92 -19.55
C VAL A 55 -2.65 -27.81 -20.83
N ASP A 56 -2.07 -26.63 -21.05
CA ASP A 56 -1.18 -26.32 -22.17
C ASP A 56 -0.05 -25.41 -21.66
N PRO A 57 1.23 -25.74 -21.90
CA PRO A 57 2.37 -24.87 -21.58
C PRO A 57 2.23 -23.43 -22.07
N SER A 58 1.53 -23.19 -23.19
CA SER A 58 1.30 -21.86 -23.76
C SER A 58 0.45 -20.94 -22.87
N LEU A 59 -0.30 -21.52 -21.91
CA LEU A 59 -1.12 -20.78 -20.95
C LEU A 59 -0.30 -20.17 -19.82
N MET A 60 0.92 -20.67 -19.57
CA MET A 60 1.80 -20.11 -18.56
C MET A 60 2.37 -18.78 -19.08
N ARG A 61 1.66 -17.70 -18.79
CA ARG A 61 2.01 -16.35 -19.25
C ARG A 61 2.29 -15.42 -18.09
N ALA A 62 3.19 -14.47 -18.30
CA ALA A 62 3.41 -13.35 -17.39
C ALA A 62 3.45 -12.04 -18.20
N ALA A 63 3.16 -10.93 -17.54
CA ALA A 63 3.32 -9.60 -18.09
C ALA A 63 4.50 -8.89 -17.42
N ARG A 64 5.08 -7.89 -18.07
CA ARG A 64 6.05 -7.00 -17.40
C ARG A 64 5.32 -6.18 -16.33
N THR A 65 5.95 -5.94 -15.19
CA THR A 65 5.33 -5.19 -14.06
C THR A 65 4.74 -3.85 -14.50
N HIS A 66 5.41 -3.08 -15.36
CA HIS A 66 4.89 -1.79 -15.83
C HIS A 66 3.61 -1.92 -16.66
N LYS A 67 3.41 -3.02 -17.38
CA LYS A 67 2.14 -3.30 -18.09
C LYS A 67 1.03 -3.67 -17.11
N ALA A 68 1.35 -4.42 -16.05
CA ALA A 68 0.41 -4.73 -14.97
C ALA A 68 -0.02 -3.46 -14.22
N ILE A 69 0.92 -2.55 -13.93
CA ILE A 69 0.62 -1.23 -13.35
C ILE A 69 -0.29 -0.43 -14.28
N GLN A 70 0.01 -0.39 -15.60
CA GLN A 70 -0.83 0.30 -16.57
C GLN A 70 -2.26 -0.27 -16.63
N ALA A 71 -2.41 -1.60 -16.53
CA ALA A 71 -3.71 -2.25 -16.49
C ALA A 71 -4.51 -1.86 -15.25
N LEU A 72 -3.89 -1.89 -14.07
CA LEU A 72 -4.51 -1.40 -12.82
C LEU A 72 -4.87 0.09 -12.89
N ALA A 73 -4.05 0.90 -13.56
CA ALA A 73 -4.32 2.32 -13.76
C ALA A 73 -5.55 2.56 -14.64
N GLN A 74 -5.74 1.76 -15.69
CA GLN A 74 -6.92 1.88 -16.55
C GLN A 74 -8.19 1.36 -15.88
N GLU A 75 -8.10 0.29 -15.11
CA GLU A 75 -9.19 -0.15 -14.24
C GLU A 75 -9.59 0.95 -13.26
N CYS A 76 -8.62 1.64 -12.67
CA CYS A 76 -8.85 2.82 -11.83
C CYS A 76 -9.56 3.97 -12.57
N LEU A 77 -9.29 4.13 -13.86
CA LEU A 77 -9.93 5.14 -14.71
C LEU A 77 -11.29 4.67 -15.28
N GLY A 78 -11.73 3.45 -14.96
CA GLY A 78 -12.96 2.87 -15.53
C GLY A 78 -12.87 2.61 -17.03
N ILE A 79 -11.67 2.58 -17.60
CA ILE A 79 -11.46 2.28 -19.01
C ILE A 79 -11.59 0.77 -19.17
N GLU A 80 -12.64 0.33 -19.85
CA GLU A 80 -12.82 -1.08 -20.18
C GLU A 80 -11.59 -1.58 -20.94
N SER A 81 -10.85 -2.50 -20.32
CA SER A 81 -9.74 -3.15 -21.00
C SER A 81 -10.32 -4.25 -21.89
N GLU A 82 -10.24 -4.05 -23.21
CA GLU A 82 -10.22 -5.17 -24.15
C GLU A 82 -9.19 -6.22 -23.69
N SER A 83 -9.33 -7.46 -24.15
CA SER A 83 -8.35 -8.50 -23.79
C SER A 83 -6.97 -8.10 -24.29
N ARG A 84 -5.99 -8.08 -23.39
CA ARG A 84 -4.60 -7.68 -23.69
C ARG A 84 -3.63 -8.82 -23.56
N LEU A 85 -4.02 -9.97 -24.11
CA LEU A 85 -3.16 -11.14 -24.09
C LEU A 85 -1.80 -10.86 -24.78
N ASP A 86 -1.77 -9.92 -25.73
CA ASP A 86 -0.56 -9.46 -26.41
C ASP A 86 0.42 -8.71 -25.50
N SER A 87 -0.04 -8.21 -24.34
CA SER A 87 0.81 -7.58 -23.32
C SER A 87 1.45 -8.58 -22.35
N SER A 88 1.12 -9.86 -22.45
CA SER A 88 1.77 -10.96 -21.74
C SER A 88 2.58 -11.84 -22.70
N PHE A 89 3.51 -12.61 -22.15
CA PHE A 89 4.38 -13.53 -22.89
C PHE A 89 4.47 -14.87 -22.16
N VAL A 90 4.72 -15.95 -22.90
CA VAL A 90 4.85 -17.29 -22.34
C VAL A 90 6.14 -17.37 -21.51
N VAL A 91 6.05 -17.94 -20.32
CA VAL A 91 7.15 -18.13 -19.38
C VAL A 91 7.15 -19.55 -18.84
N GLN A 92 8.31 -20.03 -18.37
CA GLN A 92 8.37 -21.31 -17.67
C GLN A 92 7.96 -21.17 -16.19
N GLU A 93 8.25 -19.99 -15.61
CA GLU A 93 8.07 -19.67 -14.21
C GLU A 93 7.65 -18.19 -14.07
N ILE A 94 6.82 -17.88 -13.08
CA ILE A 94 6.34 -16.53 -12.77
C ILE A 94 7.18 -15.96 -11.61
N CYS A 95 7.76 -14.77 -11.78
CA CYS A 95 8.54 -14.16 -10.69
C CYS A 95 7.65 -13.75 -9.50
N GLN A 96 6.45 -13.24 -9.76
CA GLN A 96 5.50 -12.88 -8.71
C GLN A 96 4.05 -13.00 -9.19
N PHE A 97 3.20 -13.63 -8.40
CA PHE A 97 1.77 -13.73 -8.64
C PHE A 97 1.05 -12.63 -7.88
N TRP A 98 0.22 -11.82 -8.55
CA TRP A 98 -0.56 -10.76 -7.91
C TRP A 98 -1.99 -11.24 -7.67
N SER A 99 -2.27 -11.64 -6.42
CA SER A 99 -3.61 -11.98 -5.97
C SER A 99 -4.31 -10.74 -5.43
N HIS A 100 -5.51 -10.46 -5.94
CA HIS A 100 -6.30 -9.30 -5.54
C HIS A 100 -7.79 -9.53 -5.78
N SER A 101 -8.64 -8.78 -5.07
CA SER A 101 -10.09 -8.77 -5.33
C SER A 101 -10.44 -7.67 -6.32
N TRP A 102 -11.20 -7.99 -7.36
CA TRP A 102 -11.75 -7.00 -8.30
C TRP A 102 -12.74 -5.99 -7.70
N HIS A 103 -13.29 -6.27 -6.51
CA HIS A 103 -14.30 -5.40 -5.88
C HIS A 103 -13.68 -4.30 -5.02
N GLY A 104 -12.42 -4.46 -4.64
CA GLY A 104 -11.69 -3.45 -3.90
C GLY A 104 -11.35 -2.23 -4.75
N SER A 105 -11.14 -1.11 -4.07
CA SER A 105 -10.76 0.15 -4.69
C SER A 105 -9.46 0.03 -5.51
N ALA A 106 -9.58 0.13 -6.84
CA ALA A 106 -8.47 0.01 -7.79
C ALA A 106 -7.36 1.05 -7.56
N TRP A 107 -7.72 2.30 -7.24
CA TRP A 107 -6.73 3.36 -6.99
C TRP A 107 -5.83 3.06 -5.78
N LYS A 108 -6.36 2.44 -4.71
CA LYS A 108 -5.56 2.07 -3.52
C LYS A 108 -4.54 0.98 -3.87
N LYS A 109 -4.96 -0.02 -4.66
CA LYS A 109 -4.08 -1.07 -5.18
C LYS A 109 -2.98 -0.46 -6.07
N LEU A 110 -3.36 0.43 -6.99
CA LEU A 110 -2.42 1.13 -7.87
C LEU A 110 -1.37 1.90 -7.06
N LEU A 111 -1.79 2.74 -6.10
CA LEU A 111 -0.85 3.48 -5.26
C LEU A 111 0.08 2.54 -4.48
N LEU A 112 -0.45 1.46 -3.91
CA LEU A 112 0.37 0.48 -3.21
C LEU A 112 1.44 -0.13 -4.14
N VAL A 113 1.04 -0.58 -5.33
CA VAL A 113 1.96 -1.19 -6.29
C VAL A 113 3.00 -0.17 -6.80
N LEU A 114 2.59 1.08 -7.07
CA LEU A 114 3.52 2.16 -7.44
C LEU A 114 4.55 2.42 -6.35
N ALA A 115 4.11 2.50 -5.08
CA ALA A 115 5.02 2.68 -3.95
C ALA A 115 6.00 1.51 -3.80
N MET A 116 5.53 0.27 -4.00
CA MET A 116 6.36 -0.93 -3.87
C MET A 116 7.38 -1.09 -5.00
N GLU A 117 6.94 -0.95 -6.26
CA GLU A 117 7.76 -1.29 -7.42
C GLU A 117 8.55 -0.10 -7.97
N ASN A 118 8.02 1.12 -7.87
CA ASN A 118 8.62 2.32 -8.43
C ASN A 118 9.11 3.32 -7.37
N GLY A 119 8.68 3.18 -6.11
CA GLY A 119 8.96 4.15 -5.04
C GLY A 119 10.45 4.39 -4.79
N LEU A 120 11.26 3.32 -4.64
CA LEU A 120 12.70 3.48 -4.42
C LEU A 120 13.40 4.19 -5.59
N ALA A 121 13.09 3.78 -6.83
CA ALA A 121 13.65 4.42 -8.01
C ALA A 121 13.24 5.90 -8.09
N ALA A 122 11.98 6.22 -7.78
CA ALA A 122 11.48 7.60 -7.74
C ALA A 122 12.21 8.45 -6.70
N THR A 123 12.40 7.94 -5.49
CA THR A 123 13.18 8.62 -4.44
C THR A 123 14.63 8.87 -4.86
N VAL A 124 15.31 7.86 -5.43
CA VAL A 124 16.71 7.98 -5.87
C VAL A 124 16.85 8.96 -7.03
N CYS A 125 16.07 8.80 -8.11
CA CYS A 125 16.14 9.66 -9.28
C CYS A 125 15.74 11.11 -8.94
N GLY A 126 14.68 11.28 -8.14
CA GLY A 126 14.28 12.60 -7.64
C GLY A 126 15.39 13.27 -6.84
N THR A 127 16.01 12.55 -5.91
CA THR A 127 17.12 13.09 -5.11
C THR A 127 18.32 13.47 -5.97
N LEU A 128 18.68 12.66 -6.97
CA LEU A 128 19.76 12.99 -7.91
C LEU A 128 19.44 14.23 -8.74
N ALA A 129 18.20 14.37 -9.24
CA ALA A 129 17.77 15.57 -9.95
C ALA A 129 17.79 16.82 -9.05
N GLY A 130 17.37 16.69 -7.79
CA GLY A 130 17.45 17.76 -6.79
C GLY A 130 18.90 18.18 -6.54
N LEU A 131 19.82 17.24 -6.38
CA LEU A 131 21.25 17.52 -6.22
C LEU A 131 21.84 18.23 -7.45
N ILE A 132 21.49 17.80 -8.66
CA ILE A 132 21.93 18.47 -9.90
C ILE A 132 21.41 19.91 -9.93
N ALA A 133 20.13 20.12 -9.64
CA ALA A 133 19.54 21.46 -9.61
C ALA A 133 20.19 22.36 -8.54
N MET A 134 20.48 21.81 -7.35
CA MET A 134 21.23 22.49 -6.30
C MET A 134 22.62 22.94 -6.78
N VAL A 135 23.37 22.06 -7.45
CA VAL A 135 24.71 22.37 -7.99
C VAL A 135 24.62 23.43 -9.10
N LEU A 136 23.67 23.31 -10.03
CA LEU A 136 23.47 24.29 -11.09
C LEU A 136 23.12 25.68 -10.52
N TYR A 137 22.29 25.73 -9.49
CA TYR A 137 21.98 26.96 -8.78
C TYR A 137 23.22 27.55 -8.10
N ILE A 138 23.98 26.76 -7.34
CA ILE A 138 25.22 27.22 -6.68
C ILE A 138 26.19 27.87 -7.67
N ASN A 139 26.29 27.33 -8.89
CA ASN A 139 27.16 27.86 -9.95
C ASN A 139 26.55 29.05 -10.73
N GLY A 140 25.39 29.57 -10.32
CA GLY A 140 24.74 30.71 -10.96
C GLY A 140 24.10 30.42 -12.32
N LEU A 141 23.96 29.14 -12.69
CA LEU A 141 23.34 28.73 -13.96
C LEU A 141 21.81 28.73 -13.89
N LEU A 142 21.24 28.60 -12.70
CA LEU A 142 19.80 28.74 -12.46
C LEU A 142 19.52 30.06 -11.73
N PRO A 143 18.48 30.81 -12.13
CA PRO A 143 18.18 32.10 -11.52
C PRO A 143 17.58 31.92 -10.13
N GLY A 144 17.91 32.84 -9.23
CA GLY A 144 17.25 32.96 -7.91
C GLY A 144 16.14 33.99 -7.91
N GLY A 145 15.08 33.73 -7.15
CA GLY A 145 14.03 34.71 -6.88
C GLY A 145 14.41 35.66 -5.74
N ALA A 146 13.77 36.83 -5.66
CA ALA A 146 13.87 37.65 -4.46
C ALA A 146 13.20 36.91 -3.29
N ARG A 147 13.96 36.62 -2.22
CA ARG A 147 13.41 36.03 -1.00
C ARG A 147 12.92 37.13 -0.08
N PRO A 148 11.72 37.03 0.52
CA PRO A 148 11.36 37.89 1.63
C PRO A 148 12.36 37.66 2.77
N ALA A 149 12.84 38.74 3.41
CA ALA A 149 13.69 38.61 4.59
C ALA A 149 13.00 37.71 5.63
N ILE A 150 13.75 36.73 6.14
CA ILE A 150 13.26 35.75 7.10
C ILE A 150 13.50 36.27 8.51
N LEU A 151 14.74 36.52 8.89
CA LEU A 151 15.08 37.04 10.22
C LEU A 151 16.03 38.21 10.04
N GLY A 152 15.52 39.44 10.20
CA GLY A 152 16.21 40.71 10.53
C GLY A 152 17.65 41.00 10.04
N GLY A 153 18.15 40.27 9.06
CA GLY A 153 19.58 40.16 8.74
C GLY A 153 19.88 39.27 7.52
N ASP A 154 18.90 38.48 7.03
CA ASP A 154 18.97 37.74 5.76
C ASP A 154 18.74 38.64 4.52
N HIS A 155 19.20 39.90 4.55
CA HIS A 155 19.16 40.77 3.37
C HIS A 155 20.15 40.22 2.32
N GLY A 156 19.62 39.60 1.26
CA GLY A 156 20.41 39.15 0.11
C GLY A 156 20.41 37.65 -0.19
N THR A 157 19.70 36.81 0.57
CA THR A 157 19.51 35.41 0.13
C THR A 157 18.49 35.34 -0.99
N SER A 158 18.84 34.69 -2.09
CA SER A 158 17.97 34.40 -3.22
C SER A 158 17.14 33.13 -2.92
N LEU A 159 15.85 33.15 -3.27
CA LEU A 159 14.96 32.00 -3.15
C LEU A 159 15.29 31.00 -4.29
N SER A 160 15.72 29.79 -3.92
CA SER A 160 15.75 28.63 -4.81
C SER A 160 14.56 27.72 -4.52
N LEU A 161 13.89 27.24 -5.57
CA LEU A 161 12.94 26.13 -5.49
C LEU A 161 13.30 25.04 -6.50
N TRP A 162 14.46 25.16 -7.13
CA TRP A 162 14.86 24.31 -8.24
C TRP A 162 15.11 22.87 -7.79
N SER A 163 15.66 22.66 -6.60
CA SER A 163 15.94 21.33 -6.07
C SER A 163 14.63 20.60 -5.79
N THR A 164 13.70 21.24 -5.08
CA THR A 164 12.38 20.69 -4.78
C THR A 164 11.57 20.43 -6.04
N ALA A 165 11.54 21.38 -6.97
CA ALA A 165 10.77 21.26 -8.21
C ALA A 165 11.33 20.15 -9.12
N ALA A 166 12.64 20.16 -9.37
CA ALA A 166 13.30 19.16 -10.21
C ALA A 166 13.20 17.76 -9.60
N ALA A 167 13.41 17.64 -8.29
CA ALA A 167 13.30 16.37 -7.58
C ALA A 167 11.87 15.83 -7.58
N SER A 168 10.88 16.67 -7.28
CA SER A 168 9.46 16.26 -7.27
C SER A 168 8.98 15.87 -8.65
N LEU A 169 9.32 16.64 -9.69
CA LEU A 169 8.97 16.32 -11.07
C LEU A 169 9.62 15.01 -11.51
N THR A 170 10.93 14.85 -11.27
CA THR A 170 11.66 13.63 -11.65
C THR A 170 11.15 12.41 -10.88
N ALA A 171 10.84 12.56 -9.58
CA ALA A 171 10.25 11.50 -8.78
C ALA A 171 8.88 11.10 -9.30
N LEU A 172 8.01 12.06 -9.65
CA LEU A 172 6.69 11.78 -10.24
C LEU A 172 6.80 11.09 -11.60
N LEU A 173 7.65 11.59 -12.49
CA LEU A 173 7.90 10.97 -13.80
C LEU A 173 8.46 9.55 -13.63
N THR A 174 9.41 9.37 -12.73
CA THR A 174 9.96 8.04 -12.43
C THR A 174 8.88 7.13 -11.85
N LEU A 175 8.09 7.62 -10.90
CA LEU A 175 6.99 6.84 -10.32
C LEU A 175 5.99 6.37 -11.39
N CYS A 176 5.63 7.23 -12.34
CA CYS A 176 4.66 6.91 -13.39
C CYS A 176 5.24 6.07 -14.53
N PHE A 177 6.50 6.29 -14.91
CA PHE A 177 7.08 5.75 -16.14
C PHE A 177 8.22 4.75 -15.94
N TRP A 178 8.66 4.52 -14.70
CA TRP A 178 9.66 3.51 -14.40
C TRP A 178 9.16 2.13 -14.83
N ARG A 179 10.06 1.34 -15.42
CA ARG A 179 9.76 0.02 -15.97
C ARG A 179 10.50 -1.05 -15.21
N PRO A 180 9.98 -1.53 -14.06
CA PRO A 180 10.60 -2.64 -13.35
C PRO A 180 10.76 -3.84 -14.29
N PRO A 181 11.94 -4.50 -14.29
CA PRO A 181 12.22 -5.60 -15.22
C PRO A 181 11.47 -6.89 -14.87
N ARG A 182 10.86 -6.96 -13.68
CA ARG A 182 10.16 -8.12 -13.16
C ARG A 182 8.96 -8.51 -14.02
N SER A 183 8.68 -9.81 -14.04
CA SER A 183 7.53 -10.42 -14.71
C SER A 183 6.49 -10.84 -13.66
N VAL A 184 5.26 -10.41 -13.82
CA VAL A 184 4.19 -10.67 -12.87
C VAL A 184 3.03 -11.37 -13.56
N PHE A 185 2.35 -12.26 -12.83
CA PHE A 185 1.06 -12.76 -13.25
C PHE A 185 -0.02 -11.82 -12.73
N LEU A 186 -0.79 -11.25 -13.65
CA LEU A 186 -2.01 -10.52 -13.39
C LEU A 186 -3.07 -11.08 -14.35
N ASP A 187 -4.15 -11.60 -13.79
CA ASP A 187 -5.24 -12.25 -14.53
C ASP A 187 -5.83 -11.35 -15.64
N ALA A 188 -5.87 -10.04 -15.44
CA ALA A 188 -6.27 -9.05 -16.45
C ALA A 188 -5.48 -9.13 -17.77
N LEU A 189 -4.21 -9.52 -17.69
CA LEU A 189 -3.26 -9.51 -18.82
C LEU A 189 -2.86 -10.92 -19.27
N CYS A 190 -2.87 -11.87 -18.35
CA CYS A 190 -2.33 -13.22 -18.58
C CYS A 190 -3.41 -14.24 -18.94
N VAL A 191 -4.69 -13.92 -18.71
CA VAL A 191 -5.83 -14.79 -19.07
C VAL A 191 -6.52 -14.26 -20.31
N ASP A 192 -6.69 -15.13 -21.31
CA ASP A 192 -7.52 -14.83 -22.48
C ASP A 192 -8.99 -14.74 -22.05
N ARG A 193 -9.56 -13.53 -22.12
CA ARG A 193 -10.95 -13.25 -21.74
C ARG A 193 -11.92 -13.36 -22.91
N GLN A 194 -11.42 -13.29 -24.15
CA GLN A 194 -12.24 -13.32 -25.36
C GLN A 194 -12.65 -14.73 -25.71
N THR A 195 -11.74 -15.70 -25.56
CA THR A 195 -12.01 -17.10 -25.92
C THR A 195 -12.52 -17.89 -24.71
N PRO A 196 -13.81 -18.30 -24.66
CA PRO A 196 -14.37 -18.99 -23.48
C PRO A 196 -13.65 -20.29 -23.15
N ARG A 197 -13.16 -21.00 -24.17
CA ARG A 197 -12.38 -22.22 -24.02
C ARG A 197 -11.05 -21.96 -23.32
N ARG A 198 -10.24 -21.01 -23.81
CA ARG A 198 -8.95 -20.67 -23.20
C ARG A 198 -9.14 -20.11 -21.80
N LYS A 199 -10.18 -19.31 -21.57
CA LYS A 199 -10.54 -18.86 -20.22
C LYS A 199 -10.77 -20.05 -19.28
N ALA A 200 -11.53 -21.06 -19.71
CA ALA A 200 -11.75 -22.27 -18.93
C ALA A 200 -10.44 -23.05 -18.70
N GLU A 201 -9.61 -23.23 -19.72
CA GLU A 201 -8.30 -23.89 -19.61
C GLU A 201 -7.35 -23.14 -18.65
N CYS A 202 -7.37 -21.80 -18.66
CA CYS A 202 -6.65 -20.96 -17.69
C CYS A 202 -7.18 -21.13 -16.26
N ILE A 203 -8.50 -21.17 -16.07
CA ILE A 203 -9.10 -21.38 -14.74
C ILE A 203 -8.67 -22.73 -14.20
N VAL A 204 -8.72 -23.79 -15.01
CA VAL A 204 -8.27 -25.14 -14.63
C VAL A 204 -6.76 -25.19 -14.37
N SER A 205 -5.98 -24.33 -15.01
CA SER A 205 -4.52 -24.21 -14.83
C SER A 205 -4.11 -23.26 -13.70
N LEU A 206 -5.05 -22.62 -12.98
CA LEU A 206 -4.74 -21.57 -12.01
C LEU A 206 -3.82 -22.07 -10.88
N GLY A 207 -4.06 -23.28 -10.37
CA GLY A 207 -3.19 -23.91 -9.38
C GLY A 207 -1.75 -24.10 -9.88
N ALA A 208 -1.58 -24.37 -11.18
CA ALA A 208 -0.27 -24.50 -11.81
C ALA A 208 0.47 -23.16 -11.89
N PHE A 209 -0.25 -22.06 -12.21
CA PHE A 209 0.33 -20.71 -12.22
C PHE A 209 0.87 -20.34 -10.84
N VAL A 210 0.07 -20.60 -9.79
CA VAL A 210 0.47 -20.33 -8.41
C VAL A 210 1.63 -21.22 -7.98
N LYS A 211 1.60 -22.52 -8.28
CA LYS A 211 2.69 -23.47 -8.01
C LYS A 211 4.01 -23.07 -8.67
N ARG A 212 3.96 -22.53 -9.89
CA ARG A 212 5.16 -22.03 -10.61
C ARG A 212 5.47 -20.56 -10.36
N SER A 213 4.91 -19.96 -9.31
CA SER A 213 5.21 -18.57 -8.93
C SER A 213 6.20 -18.53 -7.78
N ARG A 214 7.31 -17.78 -7.91
CA ARG A 214 8.33 -17.67 -6.83
C ARG A 214 7.81 -16.99 -5.58
N THR A 215 6.95 -15.99 -5.77
CA THR A 215 6.37 -15.18 -4.69
C THR A 215 4.90 -14.90 -4.96
N LEU A 216 4.12 -14.78 -3.90
CA LEU A 216 2.70 -14.40 -3.96
C LEU A 216 2.53 -13.04 -3.30
N LEU A 217 2.16 -12.02 -4.06
CA LEU A 217 1.76 -10.72 -3.53
C LEU A 217 0.24 -10.68 -3.40
N VAL A 218 -0.25 -10.56 -2.16
CA VAL A 218 -1.66 -10.42 -1.85
C VAL A 218 -1.97 -8.96 -1.57
N LEU A 219 -2.66 -8.31 -2.51
CA LEU A 219 -3.16 -6.94 -2.38
C LEU A 219 -4.47 -6.99 -1.59
N TRP A 220 -4.35 -6.82 -0.28
CA TRP A 220 -5.44 -7.10 0.65
C TRP A 220 -6.37 -5.91 0.83
N ASP A 221 -7.66 -6.16 0.71
CA ASP A 221 -8.74 -5.26 1.07
C ASP A 221 -9.85 -6.02 1.81
N HIS A 222 -10.87 -5.32 2.28
CA HIS A 222 -11.97 -5.91 3.04
C HIS A 222 -12.79 -6.96 2.25
N THR A 223 -12.77 -6.90 0.91
CA THR A 223 -13.50 -7.84 0.05
C THR A 223 -12.68 -9.08 -0.28
N PHE A 224 -11.35 -9.03 -0.11
CA PHE A 224 -10.44 -10.11 -0.50
C PHE A 224 -10.82 -11.47 0.12
N CYS A 225 -11.05 -11.51 1.43
CA CYS A 225 -11.40 -12.73 2.17
C CYS A 225 -12.74 -13.33 1.73
N GLN A 226 -13.61 -12.49 1.15
CA GLN A 226 -14.94 -12.88 0.72
C GLN A 226 -14.91 -13.53 -0.67
N ARG A 227 -13.75 -13.63 -1.34
CA ARG A 227 -13.68 -14.17 -2.71
C ARG A 227 -13.09 -15.56 -2.69
N LEU A 228 -13.90 -16.54 -3.07
CA LEU A 228 -13.53 -17.95 -3.10
C LEU A 228 -12.23 -18.22 -3.88
N TRP A 229 -12.10 -17.66 -5.09
CA TRP A 229 -10.92 -17.85 -5.93
C TRP A 229 -9.65 -17.22 -5.34
N CYS A 230 -9.75 -16.07 -4.67
CA CYS A 230 -8.60 -15.43 -4.00
C CYS A 230 -8.09 -16.30 -2.84
N ILE A 231 -9.01 -16.93 -2.10
CA ILE A 231 -8.66 -17.88 -1.04
C ILE A 231 -8.06 -19.16 -1.62
N PHE A 232 -8.61 -19.66 -2.73
CA PHE A 232 -8.06 -20.81 -3.45
C PHE A 232 -6.61 -20.55 -3.90
N GLU A 233 -6.30 -19.35 -4.40
CA GLU A 233 -4.92 -18.96 -4.78
C GLU A 233 -3.98 -19.03 -3.58
N ILE A 234 -4.42 -18.58 -2.40
CA ILE A 234 -3.61 -18.72 -1.19
C ILE A 234 -3.44 -20.18 -0.83
N GLY A 235 -4.50 -20.98 -0.81
CA GLY A 235 -4.41 -22.42 -0.55
C GLY A 235 -3.46 -23.13 -1.51
N ALA A 236 -3.60 -22.88 -2.81
CA ALA A 236 -2.71 -23.45 -3.81
C ALA A 236 -1.24 -23.06 -3.55
N PHE A 237 -0.98 -21.82 -3.13
CA PHE A 237 0.37 -21.37 -2.79
C PHE A 237 0.91 -22.05 -1.53
N LEU A 238 0.11 -22.10 -0.46
CA LEU A 238 0.45 -22.77 0.79
C LEU A 238 0.79 -24.24 0.55
N LYS A 239 -0.01 -24.93 -0.27
CA LYS A 239 0.19 -26.35 -0.57
C LYS A 239 1.42 -26.62 -1.44
N SER A 240 1.75 -25.72 -2.36
CA SER A 240 2.88 -25.89 -3.28
C SER A 240 4.24 -25.45 -2.69
N HIS A 241 4.24 -24.70 -1.59
CA HIS A 241 5.44 -24.04 -1.03
C HIS A 241 5.67 -24.34 0.46
N GLU A 242 5.38 -25.55 0.92
CA GLU A 242 5.29 -25.92 2.35
C GLU A 242 6.52 -25.51 3.20
N GLU A 243 7.75 -25.61 2.67
CA GLU A 243 8.99 -25.36 3.43
C GLU A 243 9.34 -23.88 3.63
N ASN A 244 8.80 -22.95 2.82
CA ASN A 244 9.23 -21.54 2.81
C ASN A 244 8.09 -20.54 2.59
N THR A 245 6.86 -20.94 2.94
CA THR A 245 5.66 -20.20 2.55
C THR A 245 5.61 -18.77 3.11
N ALA A 246 5.90 -18.61 4.40
CA ALA A 246 5.79 -17.32 5.09
C ALA A 246 6.76 -16.26 4.55
N ALA A 247 7.92 -16.68 4.05
CA ALA A 247 8.93 -15.78 3.49
C ALA A 247 8.60 -15.36 2.04
N ARG A 248 7.87 -16.20 1.29
CA ARG A 248 7.56 -15.97 -0.13
C ARG A 248 6.18 -15.35 -0.37
N MET A 249 5.31 -15.37 0.63
CA MET A 249 4.01 -14.70 0.59
C MET A 249 4.12 -13.29 1.16
N LEU A 250 3.77 -12.28 0.37
CA LEU A 250 3.74 -10.88 0.77
C LEU A 250 2.29 -10.42 0.89
N VAL A 251 1.82 -10.17 2.10
CA VAL A 251 0.46 -9.65 2.31
C VAL A 251 0.53 -8.15 2.59
N ARG A 252 -0.11 -7.34 1.75
CA ARG A 252 -0.03 -5.88 1.83
C ARG A 252 -1.43 -5.27 1.81
N PRO A 253 -1.87 -4.62 2.90
CA PRO A 253 -3.11 -3.87 2.91
C PRO A 253 -3.05 -2.73 1.89
N THR A 254 -4.07 -2.62 1.05
CA THR A 254 -4.16 -1.61 -0.02
C THR A 254 -4.09 -0.17 0.48
N TYR A 255 -4.42 0.09 1.76
CA TYR A 255 -4.28 1.41 2.39
C TYR A 255 -2.83 1.85 2.69
N LEU A 256 -1.85 0.95 2.58
CA LEU A 256 -0.45 1.31 2.76
C LEU A 256 0.04 2.31 1.71
N GLY A 257 -0.41 2.18 0.45
CA GLY A 257 -0.13 3.14 -0.62
C GLY A 257 -0.59 4.56 -0.28
N PRO A 258 -1.89 4.80 0.01
CA PRO A 258 -2.39 6.09 0.47
C PRO A 258 -1.59 6.72 1.61
N CYS A 259 -1.09 5.93 2.57
CA CYS A 259 -0.27 6.44 3.67
C CYS A 259 1.08 7.01 3.19
N VAL A 260 1.76 6.32 2.27
CA VAL A 260 3.02 6.79 1.67
C VAL A 260 2.81 8.13 0.98
N PHE A 261 1.79 8.21 0.11
CA PHE A 261 1.55 9.39 -0.69
C PHE A 261 1.01 10.57 0.11
N SER A 262 0.17 10.32 1.14
CA SER A 262 -0.29 11.40 2.01
C SER A 262 0.85 12.00 2.83
N LEU A 263 1.78 11.17 3.31
CA LEU A 263 2.97 11.62 4.02
C LEU A 263 3.90 12.41 3.09
N ALA A 264 4.18 11.90 1.88
CA ALA A 264 5.00 12.61 0.89
C ALA A 264 4.40 13.95 0.46
N LEU A 265 3.09 13.99 0.18
CA LEU A 265 2.39 15.22 -0.14
C LEU A 265 2.41 16.21 1.03
N GLY A 266 2.15 15.74 2.26
CA GLY A 266 2.20 16.56 3.47
C GLY A 266 3.58 17.19 3.69
N MET A 267 4.65 16.43 3.45
CA MET A 267 6.02 16.94 3.54
C MET A 267 6.35 17.94 2.44
N LEU A 268 5.98 17.65 1.18
CA LEU A 268 6.19 18.57 0.07
C LEU A 268 5.49 19.91 0.30
N LEU A 269 4.24 19.87 0.78
CA LEU A 269 3.47 21.07 1.09
C LEU A 269 4.07 21.86 2.26
N THR A 270 4.49 21.17 3.32
CA THR A 270 5.17 21.80 4.47
C THR A 270 6.46 22.50 4.05
N MET A 271 7.28 21.84 3.23
CA MET A 271 8.51 22.44 2.70
C MET A 271 8.21 23.61 1.78
N GLY A 272 7.24 23.48 0.88
CA GLY A 272 6.83 24.59 0.01
C GLY A 272 6.48 25.84 0.83
N ILE A 273 5.68 25.69 1.88
CA ILE A 273 5.28 26.82 2.72
C ILE A 273 6.43 27.42 3.51
N MET A 274 7.36 26.59 4.03
CA MET A 274 8.56 27.07 4.72
C MET A 274 9.37 28.05 3.87
N HIS A 275 9.34 27.90 2.55
CA HIS A 275 10.02 28.80 1.62
C HIS A 275 9.32 30.16 1.43
N PHE A 276 8.01 30.23 1.65
CA PHE A 276 7.20 31.43 1.41
C PHE A 276 6.81 32.21 2.67
N ILE A 277 6.87 31.59 3.85
CA ILE A 277 6.58 32.28 5.12
C ILE A 277 7.56 33.45 5.31
N ARG A 278 7.02 34.65 5.53
CA ARG A 278 7.79 35.82 5.98
C ARG A 278 7.99 35.72 7.49
N TRP A 279 9.22 35.49 7.93
CA TRP A 279 9.54 35.34 9.35
C TRP A 279 9.76 36.67 10.10
N ASN A 280 9.52 37.81 9.43
CA ASN A 280 9.53 39.15 10.03
C ASN A 280 8.57 39.28 11.23
N ASN A 281 7.47 38.53 11.22
CA ASN A 281 6.60 38.36 12.38
C ASN A 281 6.69 36.91 12.85
N LEU A 282 7.58 36.65 13.82
CA LEU A 282 7.85 35.31 14.33
C LEU A 282 6.57 34.61 14.81
N LEU A 283 5.67 35.32 15.49
CA LEU A 283 4.42 34.75 15.98
C LEU A 283 3.53 34.28 14.82
N LEU A 284 3.32 35.14 13.81
CA LEU A 284 2.54 34.79 12.62
C LEU A 284 3.17 33.62 11.84
N ALA A 285 4.49 33.64 11.67
CA ALA A 285 5.22 32.56 11.00
C ALA A 285 5.06 31.22 11.74
N VAL A 286 5.22 31.22 13.07
CA VAL A 286 4.99 30.03 13.91
C VAL A 286 3.54 29.57 13.83
N MET A 287 2.55 30.48 13.83
CA MET A 287 1.15 30.11 13.69
C MET A 287 0.83 29.49 12.33
N ILE A 288 1.35 30.05 11.22
CA ILE A 288 1.15 29.49 9.87
C ILE A 288 1.82 28.13 9.77
N PHE A 289 3.07 28.02 10.24
CA PHE A 289 3.80 26.76 10.22
C PHE A 289 3.13 25.70 11.07
N ALA A 290 2.66 26.06 12.27
CA ALA A 290 1.96 25.15 13.17
C ALA A 290 0.62 24.70 12.59
N GLY A 291 -0.18 25.64 12.07
CA GLY A 291 -1.47 25.34 11.43
C GLY A 291 -1.31 24.45 10.21
N TRP A 292 -0.29 24.70 9.38
CA TRP A 292 -0.02 23.87 8.22
C TRP A 292 0.56 22.50 8.57
N GLY A 293 1.52 22.46 9.50
CA GLY A 293 2.04 21.22 10.05
C GLY A 293 0.91 20.35 10.58
N TYR A 294 0.00 20.93 11.37
CA TYR A 294 -1.19 20.26 11.87
C TYR A 294 -2.06 19.70 10.73
N PHE A 295 -2.29 20.47 9.66
CA PHE A 295 -3.03 19.99 8.48
C PHE A 295 -2.32 18.81 7.80
N GLY A 296 -1.02 18.92 7.53
CA GLY A 296 -0.22 17.86 6.91
C GLY A 296 -0.21 16.57 7.75
N PHE A 297 -0.01 16.70 9.07
CA PHE A 297 -0.09 15.57 10.00
C PHE A 297 -1.51 14.96 10.04
N SER A 298 -2.56 15.77 9.95
CA SER A 298 -3.95 15.28 9.92
C SER A 298 -4.20 14.35 8.73
N LEU A 299 -3.66 14.66 7.56
CA LEU A 299 -3.77 13.80 6.37
C LEU A 299 -3.07 12.45 6.58
N ALA A 300 -1.87 12.45 7.16
CA ALA A 300 -1.13 11.24 7.47
C ALA A 300 -1.84 10.39 8.54
N VAL A 301 -2.29 11.03 9.64
CA VAL A 301 -3.05 10.39 10.72
C VAL A 301 -4.35 9.77 10.20
N HIS A 302 -5.09 10.48 9.34
CA HIS A 302 -6.30 9.95 8.71
C HIS A 302 -5.98 8.66 7.93
N ALA A 303 -4.96 8.70 7.07
CA ALA A 303 -4.54 7.53 6.30
C ALA A 303 -4.10 6.37 7.20
N PHE A 304 -3.32 6.63 8.25
CA PHE A 304 -2.88 5.59 9.19
C PHE A 304 -4.03 4.95 9.96
N ARG A 305 -5.03 5.73 10.39
CA ARG A 305 -6.22 5.17 11.07
C ARG A 305 -6.96 4.20 10.18
N HIS A 306 -7.24 4.58 8.93
CA HIS A 306 -7.89 3.71 7.95
C HIS A 306 -7.02 2.49 7.60
N TYR A 307 -5.69 2.66 7.56
CA TYR A 307 -4.76 1.55 7.38
C TYR A 307 -4.85 0.53 8.53
N PHE A 308 -4.78 0.97 9.79
CA PHE A 308 -4.90 0.07 10.93
C PHE A 308 -6.30 -0.56 11.05
N GLU A 309 -7.35 0.18 10.69
CA GLU A 309 -8.69 -0.40 10.57
C GLU A 309 -8.71 -1.53 9.52
N SER A 310 -8.14 -1.30 8.34
CA SER A 310 -8.01 -2.31 7.29
C SER A 310 -7.21 -3.53 7.78
N VAL A 311 -6.13 -3.33 8.54
CA VAL A 311 -5.36 -4.42 9.16
C VAL A 311 -6.21 -5.20 10.16
N ARG A 312 -6.98 -4.53 11.03
CA ARG A 312 -7.86 -5.19 12.00
C ARG A 312 -9.00 -5.95 11.34
N VAL A 313 -9.61 -5.40 10.29
CA VAL A 313 -10.61 -6.10 9.50
C VAL A 313 -9.98 -7.35 8.88
N THR A 314 -8.80 -7.22 8.29
CA THR A 314 -8.04 -8.35 7.72
C THR A 314 -7.78 -9.44 8.75
N GLN A 315 -7.22 -9.09 9.91
CA GLN A 315 -6.96 -10.03 11.00
C GLN A 315 -8.23 -10.71 11.51
N ARG A 316 -9.34 -9.98 11.66
CA ARG A 316 -10.63 -10.56 12.09
C ARG A 316 -11.23 -11.47 11.03
N CYS A 317 -11.19 -11.08 9.77
CA CYS A 317 -11.66 -11.92 8.67
C CYS A 317 -10.82 -13.19 8.57
N MET A 318 -9.51 -13.12 8.83
CA MET A 318 -8.66 -14.30 8.88
C MET A 318 -8.95 -15.17 10.08
N ALA A 319 -9.00 -14.62 11.29
CA ALA A 319 -9.26 -15.40 12.50
C ALA A 319 -10.60 -16.16 12.48
N ASN A 320 -11.60 -15.62 11.77
CA ASN A 320 -12.92 -16.24 11.65
C ASN A 320 -13.19 -16.76 10.24
N PHE A 321 -12.14 -16.99 9.43
CA PHE A 321 -12.30 -17.39 8.05
C PHE A 321 -12.96 -18.77 7.97
N ARG A 322 -14.06 -18.88 7.23
CA ARG A 322 -14.68 -20.12 6.79
C ARG A 322 -14.80 -20.14 5.28
N ILE A 323 -14.50 -21.27 4.66
CA ILE A 323 -14.60 -21.41 3.21
C ILE A 323 -16.05 -21.32 2.72
N GLU A 324 -17.00 -21.74 3.55
CA GLU A 324 -18.44 -21.72 3.27
C GLU A 324 -18.96 -20.28 3.10
N ASP A 325 -18.39 -19.34 3.85
CA ASP A 325 -18.75 -17.91 3.80
C ASP A 325 -18.16 -17.19 2.56
N ALA A 326 -17.17 -17.78 1.89
CA ALA A 326 -16.52 -17.15 0.74
C ALA A 326 -17.47 -17.08 -0.47
N LEU A 327 -17.73 -15.89 -1.00
CA LEU A 327 -18.62 -15.65 -2.12
C LEU A 327 -18.04 -16.19 -3.45
N CYS A 328 -18.91 -16.83 -4.22
CA CYS A 328 -18.70 -17.32 -5.58
C CYS A 328 -19.66 -16.62 -6.54
N TYR A 329 -19.15 -16.15 -7.69
CA TYR A 329 -19.97 -15.50 -8.71
C TYR A 329 -21.10 -16.41 -9.20
N CYS A 330 -20.80 -17.70 -9.44
CA CYS A 330 -21.78 -18.66 -9.90
C CYS A 330 -22.97 -18.79 -8.93
N CYS A 331 -22.70 -18.79 -7.63
CA CYS A 331 -23.72 -18.96 -6.59
C CYS A 331 -24.61 -17.72 -6.47
N GLN A 332 -24.01 -16.52 -6.54
CA GLN A 332 -24.74 -15.25 -6.54
C GLN A 332 -25.66 -15.08 -7.75
N LYS A 333 -25.37 -15.76 -8.86
CA LYS A 333 -26.19 -15.79 -10.07
C LYS A 333 -27.07 -17.05 -10.17
N ALA A 334 -27.33 -17.72 -9.04
CA ALA A 334 -28.14 -18.93 -8.96
C ALA A 334 -27.72 -20.02 -9.98
N HIS A 335 -26.42 -20.14 -10.22
CA HIS A 335 -25.81 -21.06 -11.18
C HIS A 335 -26.36 -20.91 -12.61
N ARG A 336 -26.72 -19.69 -13.01
CA ARG A 336 -27.18 -19.36 -14.35
C ARG A 336 -26.39 -18.19 -14.95
N ARG A 337 -26.10 -18.27 -16.24
CA ARG A 337 -25.59 -17.14 -17.03
C ARG A 337 -26.73 -16.19 -17.40
N PRO A 338 -26.42 -14.98 -17.90
CA PRO A 338 -27.44 -14.06 -18.42
C PRO A 338 -28.31 -14.64 -19.54
N ASP A 339 -27.79 -15.61 -20.29
CA ASP A 339 -28.50 -16.36 -21.33
C ASP A 339 -29.39 -17.50 -20.77
N GLY A 340 -29.48 -17.64 -19.45
CA GLY A 340 -30.24 -18.69 -18.75
C GLY A 340 -29.52 -20.04 -18.65
N THR A 341 -28.37 -20.21 -19.32
CA THR A 341 -27.65 -21.49 -19.32
C THR A 341 -27.09 -21.83 -17.94
N LYS A 342 -27.25 -23.10 -17.52
CA LYS A 342 -26.76 -23.59 -16.23
C LYS A 342 -25.24 -23.69 -16.25
N ILE A 343 -24.60 -23.17 -15.21
CA ILE A 343 -23.14 -23.25 -15.02
C ILE A 343 -22.79 -24.16 -13.85
N ILE A 344 -21.59 -24.74 -13.93
CA ILE A 344 -21.03 -25.56 -12.87
C ILE A 344 -20.74 -24.67 -11.65
N CYS A 345 -20.92 -25.21 -10.46
CA CYS A 345 -20.66 -24.51 -9.21
C CYS A 345 -19.14 -24.45 -8.92
N ASP A 346 -18.55 -23.25 -8.97
CA ASP A 346 -17.14 -23.02 -8.61
C ASP A 346 -16.85 -23.43 -7.17
N ARG A 347 -17.77 -23.16 -6.23
CA ARG A 347 -17.62 -23.53 -4.81
C ARG A 347 -17.41 -25.01 -4.63
N GLU A 348 -18.25 -25.79 -5.28
CA GLU A 348 -18.18 -27.24 -5.27
C GLU A 348 -16.82 -27.75 -5.78
N ILE A 349 -16.36 -27.24 -6.92
CA ILE A 349 -15.04 -27.58 -7.48
C ILE A 349 -13.91 -27.22 -6.50
N VAL A 350 -13.89 -25.97 -6.03
CA VAL A 350 -12.83 -25.46 -5.15
C VAL A 350 -12.80 -26.21 -3.82
N CYS A 351 -13.96 -26.47 -3.22
CA CYS A 351 -14.05 -27.23 -1.99
C CYS A 351 -13.57 -28.68 -2.16
N ASP A 352 -13.88 -29.33 -3.29
CA ASP A 352 -13.37 -30.68 -3.57
C ASP A 352 -11.84 -30.68 -3.71
N CYS A 353 -11.28 -29.73 -4.46
CA CYS A 353 -9.82 -29.59 -4.58
C CYS A 353 -9.16 -29.38 -3.22
N ILE A 354 -9.73 -28.51 -2.38
CA ILE A 354 -9.20 -28.21 -1.06
C ILE A 354 -9.26 -29.44 -0.13
N LYS A 355 -10.38 -30.19 -0.14
CA LYS A 355 -10.48 -31.44 0.61
C LYS A 355 -9.43 -32.46 0.17
N ARG A 356 -9.09 -32.51 -1.12
CA ARG A 356 -8.04 -33.42 -1.61
C ARG A 356 -6.63 -32.96 -1.23
N TRP A 357 -6.35 -31.66 -1.26
CA TRP A 357 -5.03 -31.11 -0.86
C TRP A 357 -4.74 -31.16 0.63
N TYR A 358 -5.78 -30.97 1.45
CA TYR A 358 -5.68 -30.76 2.89
C TYR A 358 -6.44 -31.80 3.71
N GLY A 359 -7.00 -32.85 3.10
CA GLY A 359 -7.83 -33.85 3.80
C GLY A 359 -9.25 -33.35 4.11
N SER A 360 -9.40 -32.13 4.63
CA SER A 360 -10.69 -31.54 4.99
C SER A 360 -10.72 -30.01 4.82
N ALA A 361 -11.93 -29.45 4.78
CA ALA A 361 -12.11 -28.00 4.79
C ALA A 361 -11.64 -27.37 6.11
N ALA A 362 -11.79 -28.09 7.23
CA ALA A 362 -11.36 -27.64 8.55
C ALA A 362 -9.83 -27.55 8.66
N GLU A 363 -9.10 -28.55 8.18
CA GLU A 363 -7.63 -28.53 8.13
C GLU A 363 -7.10 -27.41 7.23
N PHE A 364 -7.77 -27.18 6.09
CA PHE A 364 -7.47 -26.04 5.23
C PHE A 364 -7.67 -24.70 5.94
N GLU A 365 -8.84 -24.51 6.57
CA GLU A 365 -9.16 -23.29 7.31
C GLU A 365 -8.15 -23.06 8.42
N GLU A 366 -7.83 -24.08 9.23
CA GLU A 366 -6.81 -23.99 10.28
C GLU A 366 -5.44 -23.60 9.71
N ARG A 367 -5.04 -24.20 8.57
CA ARG A 367 -3.76 -23.89 7.93
C ARG A 367 -3.72 -22.46 7.39
N VAL A 368 -4.79 -21.99 6.76
CA VAL A 368 -4.95 -20.61 6.26
C VAL A 368 -4.93 -19.63 7.43
N GLN A 369 -5.73 -19.88 8.46
CA GLN A 369 -5.84 -19.05 9.66
C GLN A 369 -4.48 -18.92 10.36
N SER A 370 -3.79 -20.04 10.61
CA SER A 370 -2.49 -20.04 11.28
C SER A 370 -1.39 -19.42 10.43
N THR A 371 -1.26 -19.83 9.17
CA THR A 371 -0.14 -19.41 8.30
C THR A 371 -0.29 -17.96 7.86
N ILE A 372 -1.49 -17.53 7.43
CA ILE A 372 -1.71 -16.14 7.03
C ILE A 372 -1.66 -15.24 8.26
N SER A 373 -2.23 -15.63 9.41
CA SER A 373 -2.10 -14.79 10.61
C SER A 373 -0.65 -14.66 11.06
N SER A 374 0.14 -15.73 10.95
CA SER A 374 1.59 -15.68 11.20
C SER A 374 2.30 -14.78 10.19
N ALA A 375 1.99 -14.88 8.89
CA ALA A 375 2.56 -14.03 7.85
C ALA A 375 2.16 -12.56 8.02
N LEU A 376 0.89 -12.28 8.33
CA LEU A 376 0.39 -10.95 8.66
C LEU A 376 1.09 -10.41 9.91
N THR A 377 1.24 -11.23 10.95
CA THR A 377 1.91 -10.80 12.19
C THR A 377 3.40 -10.58 11.98
N SER A 378 4.07 -11.39 11.17
CA SER A 378 5.50 -11.20 10.88
C SER A 378 5.75 -9.99 9.98
N GLN A 379 4.85 -9.72 9.03
CA GLN A 379 4.98 -8.62 8.08
C GLN A 379 4.42 -7.29 8.59
N LEU A 380 3.36 -7.31 9.40
CA LEU A 380 2.70 -6.12 9.96
C LEU A 380 3.06 -5.87 11.43
N GLY A 381 3.32 -6.93 12.20
CA GLY A 381 3.35 -6.92 13.66
C GLY A 381 4.64 -6.43 14.31
N ARG A 382 5.58 -5.85 13.56
CA ARG A 382 6.77 -5.18 14.14
C ARG A 382 6.73 -3.68 13.92
N HIS A 383 6.49 -3.26 12.68
CA HIS A 383 6.14 -1.89 12.33
C HIS A 383 5.18 -1.98 11.17
N ALA A 384 3.90 -1.64 11.41
CA ALA A 384 2.90 -1.72 10.36
C ALA A 384 3.24 -0.82 9.16
N PHE A 385 4.15 0.15 9.33
CA PHE A 385 4.73 0.95 8.28
C PHE A 385 6.27 0.93 8.42
N PRO A 386 7.06 0.32 7.53
CA PRO A 386 8.51 0.15 7.74
C PRO A 386 9.32 1.46 7.79
N TYR A 387 10.44 1.49 8.50
CA TYR A 387 11.29 2.68 8.65
C TYR A 387 11.73 3.26 7.29
N LEU A 388 12.16 2.40 6.36
CA LEU A 388 12.56 2.83 5.01
C LEU A 388 11.40 3.47 4.23
N TRP A 389 10.16 3.07 4.49
CA TRP A 389 8.98 3.68 3.89
C TRP A 389 8.74 5.08 4.46
N VAL A 390 9.02 5.28 5.75
CA VAL A 390 8.99 6.63 6.37
C VAL A 390 10.03 7.50 5.70
N LEU A 391 11.29 7.06 5.63
CA LEU A 391 12.38 7.84 5.01
C LEU A 391 12.09 8.19 3.55
N GLY A 392 11.63 7.22 2.76
CA GLY A 392 11.24 7.44 1.36
C GLY A 392 10.09 8.43 1.23
N SER A 393 9.08 8.32 2.09
CA SER A 393 7.92 9.24 2.09
C SER A 393 8.29 10.64 2.58
N THR A 394 9.30 10.80 3.44
CA THR A 394 9.74 12.10 3.96
C THR A 394 10.91 12.70 3.20
N THR A 395 11.36 12.06 2.11
CA THR A 395 12.43 12.59 1.25
C THR A 395 12.16 14.00 0.69
N PRO A 396 10.91 14.47 0.43
CA PRO A 396 10.66 15.86 0.04
C PRO A 396 11.24 16.90 1.01
N MET A 397 11.43 16.55 2.29
CA MET A 397 12.16 17.40 3.23
C MET A 397 13.61 17.63 2.81
N LEU A 398 14.32 16.58 2.42
CA LEU A 398 15.70 16.72 1.94
C LEU A 398 15.78 17.62 0.72
N TRP A 399 14.79 17.55 -0.19
CA TRP A 399 14.77 18.37 -1.39
C TRP A 399 14.55 19.85 -1.06
N GLY A 400 13.65 20.17 -0.13
CA GLY A 400 13.48 21.53 0.38
C GLY A 400 14.74 22.07 1.05
N GLU A 401 15.50 21.22 1.70
CA GLU A 401 16.72 21.61 2.41
C GLU A 401 17.92 21.77 1.48
N MET A 402 17.95 21.06 0.35
CA MET A 402 18.89 21.35 -0.73
C MET A 402 18.70 22.77 -1.26
N ASP A 403 17.45 23.24 -1.39
CA ASP A 403 17.15 24.61 -1.82
C ASP A 403 17.66 25.65 -0.80
N LEU A 404 17.42 25.41 0.50
CA LEU A 404 17.94 26.27 1.58
C LEU A 404 19.47 26.27 1.61
N PHE A 405 20.10 25.11 1.46
CA PHE A 405 21.55 24.99 1.42
C PHE A 405 22.15 25.78 0.25
N ALA A 406 21.57 25.65 -0.95
CA ALA A 406 22.03 26.35 -2.15
C ALA A 406 21.94 27.88 -1.99
N ALA A 407 20.83 28.37 -1.40
CA ALA A 407 20.63 29.78 -1.11
C ALA A 407 21.67 30.32 -0.11
N HIS A 408 21.94 29.60 0.99
CA HIS A 408 22.97 29.98 1.96
C HIS A 408 24.38 29.93 1.37
N TYR A 409 24.64 29.01 0.44
CA TYR A 409 25.90 28.93 -0.27
C TYR A 409 26.17 30.18 -1.09
N GLN A 410 25.23 30.60 -1.93
CA GLN A 410 25.36 31.82 -2.74
C GLN A 410 25.53 33.08 -1.88
N ALA A 411 24.88 33.13 -0.73
CA ALA A 411 25.03 34.25 0.23
C ALA A 411 26.38 34.23 0.99
N ASN A 412 27.27 33.27 0.74
CA ASN A 412 28.55 33.09 1.42
C ASN A 412 28.45 32.85 2.94
N TRP A 413 27.33 32.27 3.41
CA TRP A 413 27.11 32.03 4.83
C TRP A 413 27.68 30.68 5.27
N GLN A 414 29.00 30.63 5.48
CA GLN A 414 29.74 29.40 5.83
C GLN A 414 29.18 28.65 7.05
N PRO A 415 28.97 29.26 8.24
CA PRO A 415 28.51 28.53 9.41
C PRO A 415 27.10 27.99 9.23
N ARG A 416 26.24 28.73 8.51
CA ARG A 416 24.82 28.36 8.32
C ARG A 416 24.62 27.10 7.49
N ARG A 417 25.49 26.85 6.51
CA ARG A 417 25.42 25.69 5.60
C ARG A 417 25.51 24.35 6.33
N LEU A 418 26.55 24.17 7.12
CA LEU A 418 26.84 22.87 7.74
C LEU A 418 25.84 22.55 8.85
N TYR A 419 25.51 23.53 9.69
CA TYR A 419 24.59 23.27 10.79
C TYR A 419 23.17 22.97 10.28
N SER A 420 22.69 23.65 9.22
CA SER A 420 21.35 23.39 8.68
C SER A 420 21.25 21.97 8.14
N THR A 421 22.26 21.52 7.38
CA THR A 421 22.35 20.14 6.89
C THR A 421 22.29 19.12 8.04
N VAL A 422 23.03 19.33 9.12
CA VAL A 422 23.02 18.41 10.28
C VAL A 422 21.63 18.34 10.94
N ILE A 423 20.95 19.48 11.13
CA ILE A 423 19.60 19.51 11.70
C ILE A 423 18.62 18.70 10.87
N VAL A 424 18.69 18.87 9.55
CA VAL A 424 17.78 18.22 8.59
C VAL A 424 17.97 16.73 8.58
N PHE A 425 19.21 16.25 8.56
CA PHE A 425 19.49 14.83 8.68
C PHE A 425 19.03 14.30 10.05
N GLY A 426 19.19 15.07 11.13
CA GLY A 426 18.64 14.73 12.45
C GLY A 426 17.11 14.62 12.43
N TRP A 427 16.41 15.50 11.73
CA TRP A 427 14.97 15.39 11.53
C TRP A 427 14.58 14.19 10.65
N TRP A 428 15.29 13.98 9.55
CA TRP A 428 14.94 12.95 8.55
C TRP A 428 15.15 11.56 9.11
N LEU A 429 16.30 11.31 9.73
CA LEU A 429 16.70 10.01 10.27
C LEU A 429 16.16 9.78 11.68
N GLY A 430 15.98 10.86 12.46
CA GLY A 430 15.61 10.81 13.86
C GLY A 430 14.20 11.35 14.13
N GLY A 431 14.07 12.68 14.15
CA GLY A 431 12.88 13.38 14.65
C GLY A 431 11.56 12.95 14.00
N PHE A 432 11.47 12.92 12.67
CA PHE A 432 10.26 12.51 11.96
C PHE A 432 9.91 11.04 12.18
N PRO A 433 10.84 10.08 12.04
CA PRO A 433 10.58 8.70 12.42
C PRO A 433 10.07 8.52 13.86
N MET A 434 10.56 9.29 14.84
CA MET A 434 10.03 9.26 16.21
C MET A 434 8.57 9.71 16.27
N ILE A 435 8.23 10.83 15.62
CA ILE A 435 6.86 11.35 15.59
C ILE A 435 5.93 10.39 14.84
N MET A 436 6.39 9.82 13.73
CA MET A 436 5.64 8.83 12.97
C MET A 436 5.39 7.57 13.80
N CYS A 437 6.35 7.12 14.62
CA CYS A 437 6.14 6.01 15.54
C CYS A 437 5.01 6.32 16.53
N LEU A 438 5.00 7.52 17.12
CA LEU A 438 3.90 7.95 18.00
C LEU A 438 2.57 8.06 17.24
N ALA A 439 2.58 8.64 16.04
CA ALA A 439 1.39 8.78 15.19
C ALA A 439 0.77 7.44 14.84
N LEU A 440 1.60 6.46 14.47
CA LEU A 440 1.19 5.08 14.19
C LEU A 440 0.59 4.44 15.44
N PHE A 441 1.26 4.54 16.58
CA PHE A 441 0.79 3.99 17.84
C PHE A 441 -0.58 4.55 18.27
N VAL A 442 -0.74 5.87 18.27
CA VAL A 442 -2.02 6.51 18.67
C VAL A 442 -3.10 6.21 17.62
N SER A 443 -2.76 6.24 16.33
CA SER A 443 -3.71 5.92 15.25
C SER A 443 -4.23 4.48 15.35
N GLU A 444 -3.35 3.52 15.69
CA GLU A 444 -3.75 2.16 15.96
C GLU A 444 -4.75 2.11 17.13
N ARG A 445 -4.46 2.75 18.27
CA ARG A 445 -5.37 2.73 19.43
C ARG A 445 -6.71 3.43 19.14
N CYS A 446 -6.74 4.38 18.20
CA CYS A 446 -7.91 5.18 17.86
C CYS A 446 -8.62 4.79 16.55
N CYS A 447 -8.25 3.68 15.89
CA CYS A 447 -8.91 3.23 14.64
C CYS A 447 -10.20 2.41 14.88
N LYS A 448 -11.10 2.90 15.73
CA LYS A 448 -12.46 2.33 15.82
C LYS A 448 -13.26 2.72 14.57
N PRO A 449 -14.09 1.83 14.01
CA PRO A 449 -14.94 2.15 12.88
C PRO A 449 -15.84 3.32 13.26
N ALA A 450 -15.77 4.39 12.48
CA ALA A 450 -16.60 5.56 12.71
C ALA A 450 -17.99 5.32 12.10
N GLY A 451 -19.05 5.49 12.91
CA GLY A 451 -20.42 5.39 12.41
C GLY A 451 -20.81 6.52 11.44
N SER A 452 -20.04 7.61 11.38
CA SER A 452 -20.26 8.74 10.48
C SER A 452 -18.95 9.42 10.05
N LYS A 453 -18.99 10.10 8.90
CA LYS A 453 -17.83 10.86 8.36
C LYS A 453 -17.38 11.99 9.30
N MET A 454 -18.33 12.65 9.98
CA MET A 454 -18.02 13.71 10.94
C MET A 454 -17.27 13.17 12.15
N TRP A 455 -17.69 12.02 12.68
CA TRP A 455 -16.98 11.36 13.78
C TRP A 455 -15.57 10.93 13.37
N ASP A 456 -15.40 10.43 12.14
CA ASP A 456 -14.07 10.09 11.61
C ASP A 456 -13.14 11.32 11.52
N ALA A 457 -13.67 12.46 11.08
CA ALA A 457 -12.93 13.72 11.06
C ALA A 457 -12.56 14.18 12.47
N LEU A 458 -13.51 14.16 13.42
CA LEU A 458 -13.27 14.53 14.82
C LEU A 458 -12.23 13.62 15.48
N GLN A 459 -12.29 12.31 15.24
CA GLN A 459 -11.29 11.37 15.75
C GLN A 459 -9.91 11.64 15.15
N THR A 460 -9.83 11.96 13.85
CA THR A 460 -8.57 12.35 13.20
C THR A 460 -8.00 13.62 13.84
N MET A 461 -8.83 14.64 14.06
CA MET A 461 -8.42 15.89 14.72
C MET A 461 -7.93 15.62 16.14
N ALA A 462 -8.64 14.79 16.92
CA ALA A 462 -8.26 14.42 18.27
C ALA A 462 -6.93 13.67 18.33
N VAL A 463 -6.70 12.70 17.44
CA VAL A 463 -5.41 11.99 17.36
C VAL A 463 -4.29 12.96 16.97
N THR A 464 -4.55 13.86 16.02
CA THR A 464 -3.56 14.86 15.60
C THR A 464 -3.23 15.82 16.75
N LEU A 465 -4.21 16.23 17.55
CA LEU A 465 -3.99 17.05 18.76
C LEU A 465 -3.13 16.36 19.82
N ILE A 466 -3.08 15.03 19.84
CA ILE A 466 -2.20 14.26 20.75
C ILE A 466 -0.77 14.18 20.17
N VAL A 467 -0.64 13.95 18.87
CA VAL A 467 0.67 13.75 18.20
C VAL A 467 1.41 15.07 18.00
N PHE A 468 0.70 16.14 17.65
CA PHE A 468 1.27 17.42 17.27
C PHE A 468 2.09 18.10 18.38
N PRO A 469 1.69 18.08 19.67
CA PRO A 469 2.53 18.56 20.76
C PRO A 469 3.90 17.87 20.85
N ALA A 470 4.00 16.58 20.49
CA ALA A 470 5.29 15.89 20.47
C ALA A 470 6.21 16.42 19.36
N TYR A 471 5.64 16.77 18.20
CA TYR A 471 6.37 17.48 17.15
C TYR A 471 6.87 18.84 17.62
N LEU A 472 6.01 19.63 18.27
CA LEU A 472 6.39 20.94 18.83
C LEU A 472 7.46 20.79 19.92
N ALA A 473 7.35 19.78 20.80
CA ALA A 473 8.32 19.52 21.84
C ALA A 473 9.71 19.17 21.26
N LEU A 474 9.75 18.35 20.21
CA LEU A 474 10.98 18.05 19.47
C LEU A 474 11.56 19.30 18.79
N PHE A 475 10.70 20.15 18.21
CA PHE A 475 11.14 21.42 17.63
C PHE A 475 11.70 22.39 18.69
N VAL A 476 11.06 22.50 19.85
CA VAL A 476 11.57 23.27 20.98
C VAL A 476 12.88 22.69 21.49
N TYR A 477 12.99 21.36 21.60
CA TYR A 477 14.23 20.68 22.01
C TYR A 477 15.37 21.00 21.04
N GLN A 478 15.13 20.96 19.73
CA GLN A 478 16.09 21.39 18.71
C GLN A 478 16.56 22.84 18.93
N ILE A 479 15.63 23.78 19.18
CA ILE A 479 15.97 25.19 19.46
C ILE A 479 16.79 25.31 20.75
N CYS A 480 16.42 24.59 21.80
CA CYS A 480 17.15 24.59 23.06
C CYS A 480 18.59 24.06 22.87
N CYS A 481 18.76 22.97 22.12
CA CYS A 481 20.08 22.50 21.73
C CYS A 481 20.86 23.58 20.98
N GLN A 482 20.25 24.31 20.06
CA GLN A 482 20.96 25.38 19.34
C GLN A 482 21.38 26.55 20.23
N ARG A 483 20.56 26.91 21.22
CA ARG A 483 20.81 28.06 22.10
C ARG A 483 21.75 27.77 23.27
N ALA A 484 22.03 26.50 23.56
CA ALA A 484 22.88 26.11 24.69
C ALA A 484 24.38 26.36 24.43
N TRP A 485 24.80 26.65 23.20
CA TRP A 485 26.17 26.98 22.82
C TRP A 485 26.25 28.35 22.15
N SER A 486 27.41 29.01 22.27
CA SER A 486 27.71 30.25 21.53
C SER A 486 27.80 30.01 20.02
N GLU A 487 28.32 28.84 19.63
CA GLU A 487 28.35 28.36 18.25
C GLU A 487 27.16 27.41 17.98
N PRO A 488 26.48 27.50 16.83
CA PRO A 488 25.28 26.69 16.55
C PRO A 488 25.59 25.22 16.23
N MET A 489 26.82 24.92 15.77
CA MET A 489 27.17 23.59 15.27
C MET A 489 27.17 22.49 16.35
N PRO A 490 27.77 22.68 17.55
CA PRO A 490 27.66 21.70 18.64
C PRO A 490 26.21 21.36 19.00
N GLY A 491 25.32 22.35 19.03
CA GLY A 491 23.89 22.15 19.29
C GLY A 491 23.20 21.30 18.21
N ALA A 492 23.50 21.56 16.94
CA ALA A 492 23.00 20.76 15.82
C ALA A 492 23.49 19.31 15.89
N ILE A 493 24.78 19.11 16.18
CA ILE A 493 25.37 17.77 16.35
C ILE A 493 24.71 17.05 17.52
N LEU A 494 24.56 17.71 18.68
CA LEU A 494 23.89 17.10 19.83
C LEU A 494 22.47 16.65 19.48
N TRP A 495 21.68 17.51 18.82
CA TRP A 495 20.35 17.18 18.36
C TRP A 495 20.34 15.93 17.47
N ALA A 496 21.22 15.85 16.47
CA ALA A 496 21.28 14.69 15.57
C ALA A 496 21.72 13.42 16.30
N LEU A 497 22.69 13.53 17.22
CA LEU A 497 23.23 12.42 18.02
C LEU A 497 22.24 11.90 19.07
N THR A 498 21.33 12.72 19.58
CA THR A 498 20.31 12.25 20.53
C THR A 498 19.09 11.67 19.81
N THR A 499 18.63 12.30 18.73
CA THR A 499 17.38 11.91 18.05
C THR A 499 17.54 10.71 17.14
N SER A 500 18.65 10.59 16.39
CA SER A 500 18.82 9.48 15.44
C SER A 500 18.93 8.12 16.15
N PRO A 501 19.74 7.96 17.21
CA PRO A 501 19.76 6.71 17.98
C PRO A 501 18.44 6.42 18.68
N ALA A 502 17.76 7.45 19.21
CA ALA A 502 16.42 7.28 19.80
C ALA A 502 15.42 6.75 18.77
N ALA A 503 15.45 7.24 17.54
CA ALA A 503 14.64 6.70 16.45
C ALA A 503 15.03 5.25 16.14
N VAL A 504 16.32 4.93 16.00
CA VAL A 504 16.78 3.54 15.77
C VAL A 504 16.30 2.62 16.88
N LEU A 505 16.35 3.04 18.14
CA LEU A 505 15.85 2.28 19.28
C LEU A 505 14.33 2.10 19.20
N LEU A 506 13.55 3.15 18.94
CA LEU A 506 12.09 3.02 18.78
C LEU A 506 11.72 2.10 17.61
N TRP A 507 12.47 2.15 16.52
CA TRP A 507 12.28 1.32 15.33
C TRP A 507 12.98 -0.04 15.41
N HIS A 508 13.62 -0.35 16.53
CA HIS A 508 14.22 -1.65 16.76
C HIS A 508 13.11 -2.63 17.22
N PRO A 509 13.00 -3.83 16.61
CA PRO A 509 11.90 -4.77 16.87
C PRO A 509 11.65 -5.08 18.34
N TYR A 510 12.69 -5.14 19.16
CA TYR A 510 12.61 -5.53 20.57
C TYR A 510 12.27 -4.38 21.53
N ALA A 511 12.63 -3.15 21.18
CA ALA A 511 12.43 -2.00 22.06
C ALA A 511 11.00 -1.44 21.94
N CYS A 512 10.43 -1.46 20.72
CA CYS A 512 9.06 -1.03 20.48
C CYS A 512 8.02 -1.86 21.29
N LEU A 513 8.23 -3.18 21.40
CA LEU A 513 7.36 -4.07 22.18
C LEU A 513 7.37 -3.76 23.68
N ARG A 514 8.55 -3.50 24.26
CA ARG A 514 8.71 -3.20 25.69
C ARG A 514 8.16 -1.84 26.06
N ILE A 515 8.45 -0.80 25.27
CA ILE A 515 8.08 0.58 25.59
C ILE A 515 6.56 0.78 25.52
N PHE A 516 5.91 0.22 24.49
CA PHE A 516 4.48 0.45 24.27
C PHE A 516 3.56 -0.57 24.96
N GLY A 517 4.13 -1.48 25.78
CA GLY A 517 3.37 -2.50 26.50
C GLY A 517 2.53 -3.37 25.56
N MET A 518 2.96 -3.53 24.30
CA MET A 518 2.35 -4.45 23.37
C MET A 518 2.71 -5.84 23.89
N ARG A 519 1.84 -6.40 24.74
CA ARG A 519 1.99 -7.78 25.20
C ARG A 519 2.16 -8.62 23.95
N ASP A 520 3.31 -9.29 23.86
CA ASP A 520 3.40 -10.52 23.10
C ASP A 520 2.26 -11.38 23.64
N LYS A 521 1.14 -11.39 22.93
CA LYS A 521 0.22 -12.51 23.02
C LYS A 521 1.04 -13.65 22.43
N LYS A 522 1.90 -14.23 23.26
CA LYS A 522 2.59 -15.48 22.95
C LYS A 522 1.52 -16.37 22.37
N ALA A 523 1.62 -16.67 21.08
CA ALA A 523 0.79 -17.68 20.48
C ALA A 523 0.99 -18.92 21.37
N PRO A 524 -0.02 -19.36 22.12
CA PRO A 524 0.15 -20.48 23.03
C PRO A 524 0.46 -21.70 22.17
N GLY A 525 1.72 -22.18 22.20
CA GLY A 525 2.10 -23.44 21.55
C GLY A 525 3.36 -23.44 20.69
N VAL A 526 3.95 -22.29 20.30
CA VAL A 526 5.19 -22.31 19.51
C VAL A 526 6.40 -22.41 20.46
N LYS A 527 6.86 -23.64 20.73
CA LYS A 527 8.17 -23.87 21.33
C LYS A 527 9.22 -23.40 20.32
N HIS A 528 9.78 -22.22 20.53
CA HIS A 528 10.97 -21.78 19.79
C HIS A 528 12.16 -22.64 20.23
N SER A 529 12.50 -23.65 19.44
CA SER A 529 13.85 -24.22 19.42
C SER A 529 14.77 -23.23 18.69
N LEU A 530 15.20 -22.21 19.40
CA LEU A 530 16.26 -21.29 18.95
C LEU A 530 17.39 -21.38 19.97
N ASP A 531 18.00 -22.56 20.03
CA ASP A 531 19.34 -22.81 20.55
C ASP A 531 20.03 -23.72 19.53
N GLN A 532 20.45 -23.13 18.40
CA GLN A 532 21.49 -23.64 17.48
C GLN A 532 21.87 -22.56 16.47
#